data_AF-A0A938KA40-F1
#
_entry.id   AF-A0A938KA40-F1
#
_cell.length_a   1.000
_cell.length_b   1.000
_cell.length_c   1.000
_cell.angle_alpha   90.00
_cell.angle_beta   90.00
_cell.angle_gamma   90.00
#
_symmetry.space_group_name_H-M   'P 1'
#
loop_
_entity.id
_entity.type
_entity.pdbx_description
1 polymer ?
#
loop_
_entity_poly.entity_id
_entity_poly.type
_entity_poly.pdbx_seq_one_letter_code
_entity_poly.pdbx_strand_id
1 'polypeptide(L)' 'MLAALKTDVWRANHDLVERGLVIETWGNASGIDRARGLMVIKPSGVPYEGMRPPAEGFG' A
#
# COMPACT_ATOMS: atom_id res chain seq x y z
N MET A 1 -11.19 0.45 -9.62
CA MET A 1 -11.89 1.22 -8.55
C MET A 1 -10.98 1.25 -7.32
N LEU A 2 -10.96 2.34 -6.52
CA LEU A 2 -10.00 2.64 -5.42
C LEU A 2 -8.56 3.09 -5.81
N ALA A 3 -8.32 3.58 -7.02
CA ALA A 3 -6.97 3.94 -7.48
C ALA A 3 -6.24 4.94 -6.56
N ALA A 4 -6.93 5.99 -6.08
CA ALA A 4 -6.38 6.96 -5.15
C ALA A 4 -5.98 6.31 -3.81
N LEU A 5 -6.90 5.58 -3.16
CA LEU A 5 -6.62 4.90 -1.89
C LEU A 5 -5.50 3.87 -2.01
N LYS A 6 -5.45 3.09 -3.11
CA LYS A 6 -4.35 2.16 -3.37
C LYS A 6 -3.02 2.90 -3.55
N THR A 7 -3.02 4.11 -4.12
CA THR A 7 -1.82 4.96 -4.26
C THR A 7 -1.36 5.50 -2.91
N ASP A 8 -2.28 5.95 -2.06
CA ASP A 8 -1.96 6.45 -0.71
C ASP A 8 -1.36 5.33 0.16
N VAL A 9 -1.95 4.13 0.11
CA VAL A 9 -1.41 2.95 0.81
C VAL A 9 -0.06 2.54 0.26
N TRP A 10 0.15 2.61 -1.06
CA TRP A 10 1.46 2.34 -1.67
C TRP A 10 2.53 3.33 -1.17
N ARG A 11 2.23 4.63 -1.20
CA ARG A 11 3.14 5.67 -0.68
C ARG A 11 3.46 5.47 0.80
N ALA A 12 2.44 5.29 1.64
CA ALA A 12 2.63 5.08 3.08
C ALA A 12 3.52 3.87 3.40
N ASN A 13 3.45 2.81 2.59
CA ASN A 13 4.32 1.65 2.75
C ASN A 13 5.76 1.94 2.31
N HIS A 14 5.99 2.70 1.24
CA HIS A 14 7.34 3.12 0.83
C HIS A 14 7.97 4.11 1.81
N ASP A 15 7.20 5.04 2.39
CA ASP A 15 7.66 5.95 3.44
C ASP A 15 8.24 5.20 4.66
N LEU A 16 7.70 4.03 5.01
CA LEU A 16 8.25 3.20 6.10
C LEU A 16 9.69 2.77 5.78
N VAL A 17 9.96 2.40 4.52
CA VAL A 17 11.30 2.00 4.06
C VAL A 17 12.22 3.21 4.00
N GLU A 18 11.78 4.31 3.40
CA GLU A 18 12.57 5.55 3.26
C GLU A 18 12.99 6.12 4.62
N ARG A 19 12.14 5.95 5.64
CA ARG A 19 12.41 6.39 7.02
C ARG A 19 13.18 5.36 7.86
N GLY A 20 13.52 4.20 7.30
CA GLY A 20 14.24 3.13 8.00
C GLY A 20 13.45 2.48 9.15
N LEU A 21 12.11 2.49 9.08
CA LEU A 21 11.24 1.97 10.14
C LEU A 21 10.97 0.47 10.02
N VAL A 22 11.28 -0.12 8.86
CA VAL A 22 11.07 -1.53 8.53
C VAL A 22 12.29 -2.09 7.79
N ILE A 23 12.45 -3.41 7.86
CA ILE A 23 13.43 -4.18 7.07
C ILE A 23 12.71 -5.35 6.39
N GLU A 24 13.33 -5.91 5.34
CA GLU A 24 12.80 -7.06 4.60
C GLU A 24 11.33 -6.83 4.18
N THR A 25 10.45 -7.80 4.41
CA THR A 25 9.02 -7.71 4.10
C THR A 25 8.16 -7.30 5.30
N TRP A 26 8.77 -6.90 6.42
CA TRP A 26 8.07 -6.59 7.67
C TRP A 26 7.24 -5.31 7.56
N GLY A 27 6.38 -5.07 8.55
CA GLY A 27 5.55 -3.87 8.61
C GLY A 27 4.50 -3.77 7.50
N ASN A 28 3.46 -2.98 7.76
CA ASN A 28 2.45 -2.66 6.77
C ASN A 28 1.70 -1.40 7.18
N ALA A 29 1.27 -0.64 6.16
CA ALA A 29 0.23 0.38 6.30
C ALA A 29 -1.02 -0.06 5.53
N SER A 30 -2.18 0.40 6.01
CA SER A 30 -3.48 0.20 5.38
C SER A 30 -4.26 1.52 5.34
N GLY A 31 -5.27 1.58 4.47
CA GLY A 31 -6.18 2.72 4.31
C GLY A 31 -7.62 2.25 4.19
N ILE A 32 -8.57 3.08 4.64
CA ILE A 32 -10.00 2.76 4.68
C ILE A 32 -10.84 3.79 3.92
N ASP A 33 -11.67 3.32 2.99
CA ASP A 33 -12.78 4.06 2.40
C ASP A 33 -14.04 3.76 3.22
N ARG A 34 -14.34 4.62 4.20
CA ARG A 34 -15.49 4.43 5.11
C ARG A 34 -16.83 4.54 4.40
N ALA A 35 -16.93 5.36 3.35
CA ALA A 35 -18.17 5.53 2.60
C ALA A 35 -18.55 4.25 1.86
N ARG A 36 -17.53 3.49 1.41
CA ARG A 36 -17.73 2.19 0.73
C ARG A 36 -17.54 0.97 1.63
N GLY A 37 -17.10 1.14 2.88
CA GLY A 37 -16.78 0.03 3.78
C GLY A 37 -15.61 -0.83 3.31
N LEU A 38 -14.68 -0.27 2.53
CA LEU A 38 -13.55 -1.00 1.93
C LEU A 38 -12.23 -0.64 2.61
N MET A 39 -11.35 -1.63 2.75
CA MET A 39 -9.99 -1.44 3.27
C MET A 39 -8.96 -1.93 2.24
N VAL A 40 -7.88 -1.18 2.09
CA VAL A 40 -6.73 -1.52 1.26
C VAL A 40 -5.53 -1.70 2.18
N ILE A 41 -4.78 -2.77 2.00
CA ILE A 41 -3.60 -3.12 2.81
C ILE A 41 -2.48 -3.63 1.90
N LYS A 42 -1.22 -3.48 2.34
CA LYS A 42 -0.05 -4.11 1.69
C LYS A 42 -0.27 -5.63 1.53
N PRO A 43 0.05 -6.22 0.37
CA PRO A 43 0.03 -7.67 0.20
C PRO A 43 1.12 -8.35 1.05
N SER A 44 0.78 -9.47 1.68
CA SER A 44 1.72 -10.23 2.51
C SER A 44 2.83 -10.87 1.67
N GLY A 45 4.06 -10.88 2.18
CA GLY A 45 5.20 -11.55 1.56
C GLY A 45 5.73 -10.90 0.28
N VAL A 46 5.24 -9.70 -0.09
CA VAL A 46 5.75 -8.94 -1.24
C VAL A 46 6.84 -7.96 -0.74
N PRO A 47 8.06 -8.02 -1.30
CA PRO A 47 9.10 -7.03 -1.04
C PRO A 47 8.65 -5.62 -1.44
N TYR A 48 9.09 -4.62 -0.68
CA TYR A 48 8.74 -3.23 -0.96
C TYR A 48 9.22 -2.78 -2.34
N GLU A 49 10.39 -3.24 -2.78
CA GLU A 49 10.95 -2.96 -4.12
C GLU A 49 10.08 -3.56 -5.24
N GLY A 50 9.37 -4.66 -4.96
CA GLY A 50 8.43 -5.30 -5.88
C GLY A 50 7.05 -4.66 -5.88
N MET A 51 6.75 -3.77 -4.93
CA MET A 51 5.45 -3.12 -4.82
C MET A 51 5.33 -2.00 -5.87
N ARG A 52 4.38 -2.15 -6.78
CA ARG A 52 4.13 -1.16 -7.83
C ARG A 52 2.94 -0.28 -7.48
N PRO A 53 2.93 0.99 -7.92
CA PRO A 53 1.74 1.82 -7.82
C PRO A 53 0.60 1.19 -8.64
N PRO A 54 -0.66 1.48 -8.29
CA PRO A 54 -1.80 0.95 -9.01
C PRO A 54 -1.77 1.42 -10.47
N ALA A 55 -1.88 0.49 -11.42
CA ALA A 55 -2.10 0.86 -12.81
C ALA A 55 -3.51 1.48 -12.96
N GLU A 56 -3.63 2.54 -13.76
CA GLU A 56 -4.95 3.02 -14.17
C GLU A 56 -5.69 1.87 -14.87
N GLY A 57 -6.89 1.53 -14.38
CA GLY A 57 -7.78 0.57 -15.05
C GLY A 57 -7.87 -0.85 -14.47
N PHE A 58 -7.11 -1.23 -13.44
CA PHE A 58 -7.36 -2.53 -12.77
C PHE A 58 -8.33 -2.38 -11.58
N GLY A 59 -9.50 -3.00 -11.74
CA GLY A 59 -10.49 -3.26 -10.68
C GLY A 59 -9.93 -4.21 -9.66
#